data_AF-A0A840QBR7-F1
#
_entry.id   AF-A0A840QBR7-F1
#
_cell.length_a   1.000
_cell.length_b   1.000
_cell.length_c   1.000
_cell.angle_alpha   90.00
_cell.angle_beta   90.00
_cell.angle_gamma   90.00
#
_symmetry.space_group_name_H-M   'P 1'
#
loop_
_entity.id
_entity.type
_entity.pdbx_description
1 polymer ?
#
loop_
_entity_poly.entity_id
_entity_poly.type
_entity_poly.pdbx_seq_one_letter_code
_entity_poly.pdbx_strand_id
1 'polypeptide(L)'
;MLHALGQAIALSRQGAARGLAEHWGALKYSQALTGDTSSFMKLSAQGKVTAKHYKTLQSGELGIGFALAAAQRILAQHHPDHVVSIVPADTTLLAGWSARGTYHPQFFAELWKPGEPSLTLPIACKGNHSNAKYSHGQLASASAHVEAVHIGPWNETPALIFSTELPPDGHVTVHALHAEGRGGRLSEANAEGGALDIKSNEMHHYPEIRVPAEGDKPLSSVTGFHVTPERYEWFGRMLARTAAAGVTAFAGDGEATTQYLTKRQGQKHFTGFAHAAAGSVQDADHTLLDIPFAGTDHVFRLNGTRVEAFSGADTALLDLLARGQVEQYRRKIYECRSSWPSDSWDHSWNGPVSVHPDGTVLAIRLLS
;
A
#
# COMPACT_ATOMS: atom_id res chain seq x y z
N MET A 1 -3.19 -7.40 -8.46
CA MET A 1 -2.01 -7.90 -7.71
C MET A 1 -0.76 -7.08 -8.03
N LEU A 2 -0.26 -7.06 -9.27
CA LEU A 2 0.93 -6.26 -9.62
C LEU A 2 0.74 -4.77 -9.36
N HIS A 3 -0.46 -4.25 -9.63
CA HIS A 3 -0.86 -2.88 -9.26
C HIS A 3 -0.72 -2.62 -7.75
N ALA A 4 -1.31 -3.47 -6.90
CA ALA A 4 -1.17 -3.38 -5.45
C ALA A 4 0.30 -3.46 -4.98
N LEU A 5 1.14 -4.29 -5.62
CA LEU A 5 2.57 -4.33 -5.32
C LEU A 5 3.28 -3.03 -5.70
N GLY A 6 3.06 -2.52 -6.91
CA GLY A 6 3.65 -1.27 -7.39
C GLY A 6 3.32 -0.09 -6.48
N GLN A 7 2.05 0.04 -6.11
CA GLN A 7 1.61 1.07 -5.17
C GLN A 7 2.24 0.90 -3.77
N ALA A 8 2.29 -0.33 -3.26
CA ALA A 8 2.84 -0.62 -1.94
C ALA A 8 4.33 -0.25 -1.79
N ILE A 9 5.08 -0.26 -2.89
CA ILE A 9 6.51 0.07 -2.92
C ILE A 9 6.81 1.48 -3.41
N ALA A 10 5.80 2.26 -3.81
CA ALA A 10 5.99 3.62 -4.34
C ALA A 10 6.69 4.56 -3.35
N LEU A 11 6.43 4.38 -2.05
CA LEU A 11 7.12 5.12 -0.98
C LEU A 11 8.35 4.40 -0.41
N SER A 12 8.71 3.23 -0.96
CA SER A 12 9.84 2.47 -0.46
C SER A 12 11.15 3.19 -0.78
N ARG A 13 12.04 3.28 0.21
CA ARG A 13 13.29 4.05 0.14
C ARG A 13 14.38 3.39 -0.72
N GLN A 14 14.04 2.39 -1.54
CA GLN A 14 15.02 1.57 -2.22
C GLN A 14 15.36 2.11 -3.62
N GLY A 15 16.61 2.54 -3.81
CA GLY A 15 17.20 2.80 -5.13
C GLY A 15 17.35 4.28 -5.51
N ALA A 16 18.37 4.54 -6.33
CA ALA A 16 18.70 5.85 -6.90
C ALA A 16 18.02 6.13 -8.25
N ALA A 17 17.36 5.13 -8.84
CA ALA A 17 16.61 5.22 -10.09
C ALA A 17 15.10 5.04 -9.81
N ARG A 18 14.49 6.06 -9.21
CA ARG A 18 13.07 6.06 -8.80
C ARG A 18 12.19 6.34 -10.01
N GLY A 19 10.96 5.82 -10.02
CA GLY A 19 10.19 5.64 -11.25
C GLY A 19 10.48 4.32 -11.94
N LEU A 20 11.74 4.09 -12.35
CA LEU A 20 12.14 2.80 -12.92
C LEU A 20 11.94 1.65 -11.90
N ALA A 21 12.29 1.84 -10.63
CA ALA A 21 12.17 0.82 -9.59
C ALA A 21 10.71 0.43 -9.27
N GLU A 22 9.77 1.38 -9.40
CA GLU A 22 8.35 1.20 -9.11
C GLU A 22 7.66 0.44 -10.25
N HIS A 23 7.90 0.87 -11.50
CA HIS A 23 7.51 0.12 -12.69
C HIS A 23 8.18 -1.25 -12.75
N TRP A 24 9.46 -1.34 -12.37
CA TRP A 24 10.18 -2.61 -12.30
C TRP A 24 9.55 -3.52 -11.26
N GLY A 25 9.12 -3.05 -10.08
CA GLY A 25 8.39 -3.89 -9.13
C GLY A 25 7.07 -4.44 -9.68
N ALA A 26 6.32 -3.62 -10.43
CA ALA A 26 5.09 -4.04 -11.11
C ALA A 26 5.36 -5.03 -12.27
N LEU A 27 6.49 -4.90 -12.98
CA LEU A 27 6.80 -5.71 -14.16
C LEU A 27 7.67 -6.94 -13.90
N LYS A 28 8.55 -6.89 -12.90
CA LYS A 28 9.54 -7.93 -12.55
C LYS A 28 8.88 -9.30 -12.38
N TYR A 29 7.63 -9.32 -11.91
CA TYR A 29 6.88 -10.55 -11.70
C TYR A 29 5.79 -10.83 -12.73
N SER A 30 5.63 -9.99 -13.76
CA SER A 30 4.70 -10.24 -14.87
C SER A 30 4.94 -11.60 -15.54
N GLN A 31 6.21 -12.03 -15.63
CA GLN A 31 6.59 -13.32 -16.17
C GLN A 31 6.76 -14.41 -15.11
N ALA A 32 6.66 -14.10 -13.81
CA ALA A 32 6.86 -15.07 -12.73
C ALA A 32 5.63 -15.93 -12.46
N LEU A 33 4.46 -15.45 -12.89
CA LEU A 33 3.17 -16.11 -12.68
C LEU A 33 2.55 -16.49 -14.02
N THR A 34 1.72 -17.52 -14.00
CA THR A 34 0.89 -17.93 -15.12
C THR A 34 -0.47 -18.36 -14.58
N GLY A 35 -1.50 -18.16 -15.38
CA GLY A 35 -2.90 -18.36 -15.04
C GLY A 35 -3.75 -17.52 -15.98
N ASP A 36 -5.03 -17.86 -16.06
CA ASP A 36 -6.02 -17.11 -16.83
C ASP A 36 -7.30 -16.91 -15.98
N THR A 37 -8.32 -16.29 -16.55
CA THR A 37 -9.60 -16.05 -15.85
C THR A 37 -10.34 -17.35 -15.51
N SER A 38 -9.95 -18.48 -16.09
CA SER A 38 -10.55 -19.81 -15.89
C SER A 38 -9.75 -20.72 -14.96
N SER A 39 -8.57 -20.28 -14.51
CA SER A 39 -7.63 -21.11 -13.74
C SER A 39 -6.94 -20.34 -12.62
N PHE A 40 -6.61 -21.05 -11.54
CA PHE A 40 -5.86 -20.45 -10.44
C PHE A 40 -4.42 -20.12 -10.86
N MET A 41 -3.94 -18.96 -10.43
CA MET A 41 -2.55 -18.55 -10.62
C MET A 41 -1.56 -19.58 -10.04
N LYS A 42 -0.46 -19.79 -10.74
CA LYS A 42 0.68 -20.64 -10.35
C LYS A 42 1.99 -20.01 -10.80
N LEU A 43 3.12 -20.53 -10.30
CA LEU A 43 4.42 -20.10 -10.81
C LEU A 43 4.63 -20.56 -12.26
N SER A 44 5.09 -19.65 -13.11
CA SER A 44 5.53 -19.98 -14.46
C SER A 44 6.87 -20.73 -14.43
N ALA A 45 7.32 -21.26 -15.56
CA ALA A 45 8.66 -21.84 -15.68
C ALA A 45 9.76 -20.84 -15.26
N GLN A 46 9.64 -19.58 -15.70
CA GLN A 46 10.56 -18.51 -15.32
C GLN A 46 10.48 -18.22 -13.81
N GLY A 47 9.27 -18.16 -13.26
CA GLY A 47 9.05 -17.97 -11.82
C GLY A 47 9.73 -19.02 -10.97
N LYS A 48 9.67 -20.30 -11.38
CA LYS A 48 10.37 -21.41 -10.71
C LYS A 48 11.89 -21.27 -10.77
N VAL A 49 12.45 -20.84 -11.92
CA VAL A 49 13.89 -20.61 -12.06
C VAL A 49 14.36 -19.45 -11.17
N THR A 50 13.62 -18.36 -11.10
CA THR A 50 13.91 -17.25 -10.17
C THR A 50 13.83 -17.71 -8.71
N ALA A 51 12.81 -18.51 -8.35
CA ALA A 51 12.66 -19.05 -7.00
C ALA A 51 13.89 -19.84 -6.55
N LYS A 52 14.60 -20.51 -7.47
CA LYS A 52 15.83 -21.25 -7.16
C LYS A 52 16.98 -20.32 -6.73
N HIS A 53 17.05 -19.10 -7.27
CA HIS A 53 18.17 -18.19 -7.07
C HIS A 53 17.85 -17.04 -6.08
N TYR A 54 16.59 -16.59 -6.03
CA TYR A 54 16.13 -15.42 -5.28
C TYR A 54 14.84 -15.70 -4.50
N LYS A 55 14.71 -16.90 -3.92
CA LYS A 55 13.51 -17.41 -3.23
C LYS A 55 12.89 -16.40 -2.25
N THR A 56 13.71 -15.84 -1.35
CA THR A 56 13.25 -14.96 -0.27
C THR A 56 12.73 -13.64 -0.81
N LEU A 57 13.41 -13.05 -1.80
CA LEU A 57 13.00 -11.77 -2.39
C LEU A 57 11.71 -11.95 -3.19
N GLN A 58 11.65 -12.98 -4.04
CA GLN A 58 10.46 -13.28 -4.84
C GLN A 58 9.25 -13.56 -3.96
N SER A 59 9.36 -14.44 -2.98
CA SER A 59 8.24 -14.74 -2.09
C SER A 59 7.86 -13.58 -1.17
N GLY A 60 8.81 -12.75 -0.76
CA GLY A 60 8.52 -11.54 0.01
C GLY A 60 7.68 -10.54 -0.77
N GLU A 61 8.12 -10.15 -1.98
CA GLU A 61 7.44 -9.14 -2.80
C GLU A 61 6.11 -9.65 -3.38
N LEU A 62 6.08 -10.87 -3.94
CA LEU A 62 4.82 -11.49 -4.36
C LEU A 62 3.87 -11.69 -3.18
N GLY A 63 4.40 -12.06 -2.02
CA GLY A 63 3.64 -12.19 -0.78
C GLY A 63 2.90 -10.90 -0.41
N ILE A 64 3.58 -9.75 -0.51
CA ILE A 64 2.98 -8.42 -0.32
C ILE A 64 1.86 -8.19 -1.35
N GLY A 65 2.15 -8.33 -2.65
CA GLY A 65 1.17 -8.04 -3.71
C GLY A 65 -0.12 -8.87 -3.58
N PHE A 66 0.01 -10.18 -3.29
CA PHE A 66 -1.13 -11.07 -3.08
C PHE A 66 -1.89 -10.74 -1.78
N ALA A 67 -1.18 -10.50 -0.68
CA ALA A 67 -1.79 -10.15 0.60
C ALA A 67 -2.60 -8.86 0.52
N LEU A 68 -2.07 -7.81 -0.13
CA LEU A 68 -2.75 -6.53 -0.25
C LEU A 68 -3.97 -6.59 -1.18
N ALA A 69 -3.85 -7.29 -2.31
CA ALA A 69 -5.00 -7.53 -3.18
C ALA A 69 -6.12 -8.32 -2.46
N ALA A 70 -5.74 -9.32 -1.65
CA ALA A 70 -6.69 -10.06 -0.82
C ALA A 70 -7.30 -9.18 0.28
N ALA A 71 -6.48 -8.38 0.98
CA ALA A 71 -6.94 -7.46 2.02
C ALA A 71 -7.96 -6.44 1.49
N GLN A 72 -7.67 -5.80 0.36
CA GLN A 72 -8.59 -4.87 -0.30
C GLN A 72 -9.92 -5.54 -0.63
N ARG A 73 -9.89 -6.75 -1.21
CA ARG A 73 -11.10 -7.50 -1.53
C ARG A 73 -11.91 -7.89 -0.30
N ILE A 74 -11.25 -8.44 0.74
CA ILE A 74 -11.89 -8.85 1.99
C ILE A 74 -12.54 -7.63 2.65
N LEU A 75 -11.80 -6.54 2.81
CA LEU A 75 -12.29 -5.33 3.48
C LEU A 75 -13.43 -4.68 2.70
N ALA A 76 -13.33 -4.55 1.37
CA ALA A 76 -14.40 -4.00 0.54
C ALA A 76 -15.68 -4.86 0.57
N GLN A 77 -15.56 -6.18 0.72
CA GLN A 77 -16.72 -7.06 0.86
C GLN A 77 -17.41 -6.92 2.22
N HIS A 78 -16.63 -6.74 3.31
CA HIS A 78 -17.18 -6.58 4.65
C HIS A 78 -17.66 -5.15 4.94
N HIS A 79 -17.13 -4.16 4.20
CA HIS A 79 -17.42 -2.74 4.36
C HIS A 79 -17.68 -2.08 2.99
N PRO A 80 -18.79 -2.43 2.31
CA PRO A 80 -19.06 -1.97 0.94
C PRO A 80 -19.29 -0.46 0.81
N ASP A 81 -19.66 0.20 1.91
CA ASP A 81 -19.88 1.64 1.97
C ASP A 81 -18.63 2.45 2.36
N HIS A 82 -17.47 1.80 2.51
CA HIS A 82 -16.21 2.43 2.87
C HIS A 82 -15.20 2.35 1.73
N VAL A 83 -14.39 3.39 1.58
CA VAL A 83 -13.19 3.37 0.75
C VAL A 83 -12.08 2.71 1.56
N VAL A 84 -11.39 1.76 0.96
CA VAL A 84 -10.22 1.07 1.55
C VAL A 84 -8.95 1.67 0.99
N SER A 85 -8.12 2.27 1.84
CA SER A 85 -6.79 2.75 1.49
C SER A 85 -5.73 1.91 2.19
N ILE A 86 -4.72 1.47 1.44
CA ILE A 86 -3.58 0.72 1.98
C ILE A 86 -2.37 1.64 2.05
N VAL A 87 -1.78 1.78 3.23
CA VAL A 87 -0.75 2.78 3.50
C VAL A 87 0.49 2.10 4.11
N PRO A 88 1.72 2.37 3.64
CA PRO A 88 2.94 1.80 4.23
C PRO A 88 3.10 2.22 5.70
N ALA A 89 3.04 1.25 6.61
CA ALA A 89 3.01 1.51 8.04
C ALA A 89 4.33 2.13 8.54
N ASP A 90 5.47 1.67 8.03
CA ASP A 90 6.77 2.25 8.39
C ASP A 90 6.84 3.74 8.03
N THR A 91 6.37 4.12 6.84
CA THR A 91 6.33 5.53 6.44
C THR A 91 5.38 6.34 7.32
N THR A 92 4.19 5.82 7.65
CA THR A 92 3.26 6.52 8.54
C THR A 92 3.84 6.68 9.96
N LEU A 93 4.41 5.62 10.54
CA LEU A 93 4.94 5.64 11.91
C LEU A 93 6.15 6.56 12.06
N LEU A 94 6.99 6.69 11.03
CA LEU A 94 8.17 7.59 11.05
C LEU A 94 7.82 9.07 11.17
N ALA A 95 6.56 9.45 10.95
CA ALA A 95 6.12 10.82 11.22
C ALA A 95 6.12 11.16 12.71
N GLY A 96 5.96 10.17 13.59
CA GLY A 96 5.80 10.38 15.03
C GLY A 96 6.78 9.63 15.92
N TRP A 97 7.28 8.48 15.50
CA TRP A 97 8.21 7.67 16.30
C TRP A 97 9.60 7.68 15.70
N SER A 98 10.60 7.94 16.54
CA SER A 98 12.01 8.03 16.14
C SER A 98 12.67 6.66 15.99
N ALA A 99 12.18 5.64 16.69
CA ALA A 99 12.69 4.27 16.63
C ALA A 99 11.63 3.33 16.02
N ARG A 100 12.07 2.48 15.09
CA ARG A 100 11.22 1.57 14.33
C ARG A 100 10.75 0.32 15.11
N GLY A 101 11.22 0.13 16.34
CA GLY A 101 11.03 -1.12 17.07
C GLY A 101 11.64 -2.32 16.34
N THR A 102 11.62 -3.49 16.98
CA THR A 102 11.99 -4.76 16.30
C THR A 102 10.85 -5.27 15.43
N TYR A 103 9.62 -5.04 15.87
CA TYR A 103 8.40 -5.47 15.22
C TYR A 103 7.56 -4.26 14.86
N HIS A 104 7.01 -4.28 13.65
CA HIS A 104 6.04 -3.33 13.15
C HIS A 104 5.30 -3.96 11.96
N PRO A 105 4.04 -3.61 11.72
CA PRO A 105 3.32 -4.08 10.54
C PRO A 105 3.97 -3.50 9.28
N GLN A 106 3.69 -4.12 8.14
CA GLN A 106 4.14 -3.61 6.85
C GLN A 106 3.20 -2.51 6.34
N PHE A 107 1.90 -2.65 6.59
CA PHE A 107 0.89 -1.71 6.10
C PHE A 107 -0.18 -1.43 7.15
N PHE A 108 -0.90 -0.33 6.96
CA PHE A 108 -2.21 -0.09 7.54
C PHE A 108 -3.26 -0.15 6.44
N ALA A 109 -4.41 -0.75 6.72
CA ALA A 109 -5.64 -0.46 5.99
C ALA A 109 -6.42 0.63 6.74
N GLU A 110 -6.81 1.69 6.03
CA GLU A 110 -7.78 2.67 6.51
C GLU A 110 -9.10 2.44 5.77
N LEU A 111 -10.17 2.22 6.52
CA LEU A 111 -11.53 2.19 6.02
C LEU A 111 -12.18 3.52 6.37
N TRP A 112 -12.58 4.26 5.35
CA TRP A 112 -13.10 5.60 5.52
C TRP A 112 -14.35 5.83 4.70
N LYS A 113 -15.27 6.62 5.27
CA LYS A 113 -16.34 7.27 4.52
C LYS A 113 -16.65 8.64 5.13
N PRO A 114 -17.24 9.57 4.36
CA PRO A 114 -17.62 10.88 4.86
C PRO A 114 -18.52 10.78 6.10
N GLY A 115 -18.23 11.61 7.10
CA GLY A 115 -19.03 11.73 8.32
C GLY A 115 -18.87 10.60 9.33
N GLU A 116 -17.95 9.65 9.12
CA GLU A 116 -17.64 8.62 10.11
C GLU A 116 -16.14 8.59 10.50
N PRO A 117 -15.84 8.20 11.75
CA PRO A 117 -14.52 7.71 12.18
C PRO A 117 -13.88 6.75 11.18
N SER A 118 -12.63 7.01 10.79
CA SER A 118 -11.82 6.00 10.09
C SER A 118 -11.58 4.80 10.99
N LEU A 119 -11.72 3.59 10.44
CA LEU A 119 -11.25 2.36 11.07
C LEU A 119 -9.90 1.97 10.48
N THR A 120 -8.88 1.85 11.32
CA THR A 120 -7.52 1.51 10.90
C THR A 120 -7.11 0.14 11.44
N LEU A 121 -6.61 -0.72 10.54
CA LEU A 121 -6.12 -2.06 10.86
C LEU A 121 -4.66 -2.21 10.43
N PRO A 122 -3.72 -2.60 11.32
CA PRO A 122 -2.41 -3.07 10.90
C PRO A 122 -2.51 -4.36 10.07
N ILE A 123 -1.66 -4.44 9.05
CA ILE A 123 -1.51 -5.59 8.17
C ILE A 123 -0.08 -6.09 8.24
N ALA A 124 0.07 -7.38 8.53
CA ALA A 124 1.34 -8.07 8.35
C ALA A 124 1.25 -9.17 7.30
N CYS A 125 2.24 -9.21 6.41
CA CYS A 125 2.28 -10.18 5.31
C CYS A 125 3.64 -10.88 5.23
N LYS A 126 3.60 -12.17 4.91
CA LYS A 126 4.77 -13.01 4.60
C LYS A 126 4.48 -13.80 3.32
N GLY A 127 5.52 -14.29 2.66
CA GLY A 127 5.38 -15.25 1.57
C GLY A 127 6.43 -16.35 1.67
N ASN A 128 6.13 -17.50 1.06
CA ASN A 128 7.04 -18.65 1.01
C ASN A 128 6.82 -19.47 -0.27
N HIS A 129 7.84 -20.20 -0.72
CA HIS A 129 7.70 -21.23 -1.77
C HIS A 129 7.68 -22.64 -1.18
N SER A 130 7.04 -22.81 -0.02
CA SER A 130 7.00 -24.08 0.69
C SER A 130 5.58 -24.63 0.66
N ASN A 131 4.97 -24.88 1.83
CA ASN A 131 3.64 -25.45 1.96
C ASN A 131 2.90 -24.81 3.15
N ALA A 132 1.62 -25.15 3.30
CA ALA A 132 0.77 -24.68 4.39
C ALA A 132 1.37 -24.79 5.80
N LYS A 133 2.19 -25.81 6.11
CA LYS A 133 2.85 -25.94 7.42
C LYS A 133 3.82 -24.79 7.68
N TYR A 134 4.55 -24.34 6.67
CA TYR A 134 5.38 -23.14 6.78
C TYR A 134 4.52 -21.88 6.90
N SER A 135 3.39 -21.83 6.18
CA SER A 135 2.46 -20.71 6.27
C SER A 135 1.91 -20.52 7.69
N HIS A 136 1.62 -21.59 8.43
CA HIS A 136 1.21 -21.50 9.84
C HIS A 136 2.27 -20.82 10.72
N GLY A 137 3.54 -21.21 10.57
CA GLY A 137 4.64 -20.57 11.30
C GLY A 137 4.85 -19.11 10.89
N GLN A 138 4.63 -18.78 9.62
CA GLN A 138 4.67 -17.40 9.14
C GLN A 138 3.54 -16.54 9.69
N LEU A 139 2.31 -17.08 9.79
CA LEU A 139 1.18 -16.39 10.40
C LEU A 139 1.45 -16.09 11.88
N ALA A 140 1.95 -17.07 12.64
CA ALA A 140 2.34 -16.88 14.03
C ALA A 140 3.47 -15.83 14.17
N SER A 141 4.51 -15.90 13.34
CA SER A 141 5.58 -14.88 13.36
C SER A 141 5.09 -13.50 12.94
N ALA A 142 4.09 -13.41 12.06
CA ALA A 142 3.52 -12.16 11.61
C ALA A 142 2.59 -11.52 12.66
N SER A 143 2.07 -12.29 13.64
CA SER A 143 1.28 -11.72 14.74
C SER A 143 2.08 -10.73 15.57
N ALA A 144 3.35 -11.04 15.87
CA ALA A 144 4.25 -10.14 16.60
C ALA A 144 4.40 -8.76 15.93
N HIS A 145 4.26 -8.69 14.60
CA HIS A 145 4.31 -7.42 13.87
C HIS A 145 3.07 -6.57 14.08
N VAL A 146 1.86 -7.16 14.08
CA VAL A 146 0.61 -6.41 14.30
C VAL A 146 0.36 -6.12 15.78
N GLU A 147 0.78 -7.01 16.68
CA GLU A 147 0.71 -6.81 18.15
C GLU A 147 1.61 -5.66 18.63
N ALA A 148 2.64 -5.30 17.84
CA ALA A 148 3.50 -4.17 18.15
C ALA A 148 2.81 -2.81 17.94
N VAL A 149 1.55 -2.75 17.47
CA VAL A 149 0.80 -1.51 17.25
C VAL A 149 -0.57 -1.58 17.90
N HIS A 150 -0.83 -0.68 18.84
CA HIS A 150 -2.13 -0.51 19.49
C HIS A 150 -2.75 0.82 19.06
N ILE A 151 -3.94 0.78 18.47
CA ILE A 151 -4.76 1.94 18.10
C ILE A 151 -5.99 1.94 19.02
N GLY A 152 -5.99 2.86 19.97
CA GLY A 152 -7.00 2.96 21.02
C GLY A 152 -6.69 2.09 22.24
N PRO A 153 -7.68 1.40 22.83
CA PRO A 153 -7.45 0.60 24.03
C PRO A 153 -6.41 -0.50 23.82
N TRP A 154 -5.72 -0.86 24.90
CA TRP A 154 -4.72 -1.92 24.87
C TRP A 154 -5.35 -3.26 24.43
N ASN A 155 -4.69 -3.96 23.51
CA ASN A 155 -5.08 -5.29 23.03
C ASN A 155 -6.47 -5.36 22.36
N GLU A 156 -6.97 -4.23 21.85
CA GLU A 156 -8.28 -4.14 21.18
C GLU A 156 -8.14 -3.75 19.70
N THR A 157 -6.92 -3.72 19.15
CA THR A 157 -6.70 -3.29 17.75
C THR A 157 -7.01 -4.44 16.80
N PRO A 158 -8.02 -4.31 15.92
CA PRO A 158 -8.28 -5.34 14.92
C PRO A 158 -7.14 -5.39 13.91
N ALA A 159 -6.82 -6.56 13.36
CA ALA A 159 -5.67 -6.74 12.48
C ALA A 159 -5.90 -7.80 11.40
N LEU A 160 -5.17 -7.69 10.29
CA LEU A 160 -5.12 -8.74 9.26
C LEU A 160 -3.70 -9.28 9.11
N ILE A 161 -3.59 -10.60 9.07
CA ILE A 161 -2.30 -11.29 8.94
C ILE A 161 -2.38 -12.24 7.75
N PHE A 162 -1.37 -12.18 6.87
CA PHE A 162 -1.33 -12.98 5.65
C PHE A 162 -0.06 -13.81 5.53
N SER A 163 -0.21 -15.01 4.98
CA SER A 163 0.89 -15.82 4.47
C SER A 163 0.55 -16.33 3.07
N THR A 164 1.41 -16.04 2.10
CA THR A 164 1.23 -16.46 0.70
C THR A 164 2.14 -17.65 0.36
N GLU A 165 1.53 -18.77 0.01
CA GLU A 165 2.20 -19.96 -0.52
C GLU A 165 2.36 -19.85 -2.04
N LEU A 166 3.60 -20.01 -2.51
CA LEU A 166 3.99 -20.01 -3.92
C LEU A 166 4.65 -21.37 -4.25
N PRO A 167 3.91 -22.49 -4.19
CA PRO A 167 4.51 -23.80 -4.34
C PRO A 167 5.11 -23.94 -5.75
N PRO A 168 6.27 -24.63 -5.90
CA PRO A 168 6.84 -24.89 -7.21
C PRO A 168 5.85 -25.59 -8.15
N ASP A 169 5.05 -26.51 -7.61
CA ASP A 169 4.00 -27.22 -8.31
C ASP A 169 2.70 -27.06 -7.51
N GLY A 170 1.72 -26.38 -8.08
CA GLY A 170 0.45 -26.08 -7.43
C GLY A 170 0.01 -24.64 -7.63
N HIS A 171 -1.05 -24.27 -6.92
CA HIS A 171 -1.66 -22.95 -7.02
C HIS A 171 -1.13 -22.02 -5.92
N VAL A 172 -1.06 -20.73 -6.25
CA VAL A 172 -0.82 -19.71 -5.25
C VAL A 172 -1.98 -19.71 -4.25
N THR A 173 -1.66 -19.83 -2.97
CA THR A 173 -2.65 -19.84 -1.89
C THR A 173 -2.34 -18.72 -0.91
N VAL A 174 -3.33 -17.89 -0.60
CA VAL A 174 -3.21 -16.84 0.42
C VAL A 174 -3.97 -17.28 1.65
N HIS A 175 -3.25 -17.50 2.75
CA HIS A 175 -3.84 -17.74 4.06
C HIS A 175 -4.03 -16.39 4.76
N ALA A 176 -5.21 -16.15 5.29
CA ALA A 176 -5.57 -14.93 5.99
C ALA A 176 -6.08 -15.27 7.40
N LEU A 177 -5.61 -14.53 8.39
CA LEU A 177 -6.18 -14.49 9.73
C LEU A 177 -6.65 -13.06 10.02
N HIS A 178 -7.83 -12.97 10.64
CA HIS A 178 -8.38 -11.72 11.14
C HIS A 178 -8.42 -11.79 12.67
N ALA A 179 -7.82 -10.81 13.31
CA ALA A 179 -8.02 -10.56 14.74
C ALA A 179 -9.11 -9.52 14.88
N GLU A 180 -10.19 -9.88 15.59
CA GLU A 180 -11.24 -8.94 15.96
C GLU A 180 -10.75 -7.97 17.04
N GLY A 181 -11.42 -6.83 17.19
CA GLY A 181 -11.11 -5.85 18.21
C GLY A 181 -12.03 -4.64 18.15
N ARG A 182 -12.24 -3.96 19.28
CA ARG A 182 -13.10 -2.76 19.37
C ARG A 182 -12.34 -1.43 19.17
N GLY A 183 -11.01 -1.50 19.09
CA GLY A 183 -10.11 -0.38 18.80
C GLY A 183 -10.05 -0.05 17.32
N GLY A 184 -8.93 0.54 16.88
CA GLY A 184 -8.70 0.92 15.48
C GLY A 184 -9.50 2.13 14.99
N ARG A 185 -10.60 2.50 15.65
CA ARG A 185 -11.42 3.69 15.30
C ARG A 185 -10.74 4.97 15.77
N LEU A 186 -10.41 5.83 14.82
CA LEU A 186 -9.89 7.18 15.08
C LEU A 186 -11.07 8.12 15.39
N SER A 187 -10.87 9.16 16.19
CA SER A 187 -11.93 10.15 16.46
C SER A 187 -12.44 10.77 15.15
N GLU A 188 -13.71 11.18 15.13
CA GLU A 188 -14.19 12.09 14.09
C GLU A 188 -13.24 13.28 14.04
N ALA A 189 -12.67 13.54 12.86
CA ALA A 189 -12.00 14.82 12.65
C ALA A 189 -13.08 15.88 12.90
N ASN A 190 -12.83 16.82 13.81
CA ASN A 190 -13.72 17.95 14.02
C ASN A 190 -14.12 18.52 12.66
N ALA A 191 -15.42 18.69 12.45
CA ALA A 191 -16.09 18.94 11.16
C ALA A 191 -15.66 20.22 10.40
N GLU A 192 -14.61 20.91 10.85
CA GLU A 192 -14.02 22.03 10.13
C GLU A 192 -13.06 21.48 9.05
N GLY A 193 -13.61 21.29 7.86
CA GLY A 193 -12.86 20.85 6.68
C GLY A 193 -11.63 21.71 6.43
N GLY A 194 -10.48 21.05 6.30
CA GLY A 194 -9.15 21.63 6.12
C GLY A 194 -8.08 20.94 6.97
N ALA A 195 -8.46 20.08 7.91
CA ALA A 195 -7.52 19.41 8.81
C ALA A 195 -6.52 18.51 8.07
N LEU A 196 -6.89 17.86 6.96
CA LEU A 196 -5.98 16.97 6.23
C LEU A 196 -5.02 17.73 5.28
N ASP A 197 -5.46 18.90 4.81
CA ASP A 197 -4.72 19.72 3.85
C ASP A 197 -3.55 20.46 4.53
N ILE A 198 -3.67 20.73 5.83
CA ILE A 198 -2.62 21.36 6.63
C ILE A 198 -1.36 20.49 6.71
N LYS A 199 -0.22 21.09 6.36
CA LYS A 199 1.11 20.48 6.56
C LYS A 199 1.29 20.10 8.02
N SER A 200 1.68 18.86 8.24
CA SER A 200 1.82 18.32 9.59
C SER A 200 3.23 18.44 10.11
N ASN A 201 3.34 18.69 11.41
CA ASN A 201 4.62 18.67 12.10
C ASN A 201 5.02 17.23 12.46
N GLU A 202 6.32 16.99 12.37
CA GLU A 202 6.95 15.78 12.86
C GLU A 202 6.82 15.71 14.39
N MET A 203 6.39 14.57 14.92
CA MET A 203 6.30 14.32 16.36
C MET A 203 7.46 13.42 16.84
N HIS A 204 7.64 13.35 18.16
CA HIS A 204 8.72 12.60 18.81
C HIS A 204 8.17 11.75 19.97
N HIS A 205 7.35 10.77 19.64
CA HIS A 205 6.82 9.81 20.60
C HIS A 205 7.83 8.72 20.90
N TYR A 206 7.86 8.30 22.17
CA TYR A 206 8.58 7.11 22.59
C TYR A 206 7.81 5.85 22.14
N PRO A 207 8.52 4.82 21.65
CA PRO A 207 7.90 3.57 21.21
C PRO A 207 7.53 2.69 22.40
N GLU A 208 6.46 3.07 23.09
CA GLU A 208 5.96 2.40 24.28
C GLU A 208 4.47 2.08 24.15
N ILE A 209 4.11 0.84 24.46
CA ILE A 209 2.73 0.41 24.72
C ILE A 209 2.59 0.21 26.22
N ARG A 210 1.63 0.92 26.83
CA ARG A 210 1.32 0.78 28.25
C ARG A 210 0.41 -0.42 28.44
N VAL A 211 0.84 -1.35 29.28
CA VAL A 211 0.03 -2.51 29.68
C VAL A 211 -0.83 -2.09 30.88
N PRO A 212 -2.16 -2.26 30.84
CA PRO A 212 -3.01 -2.03 31.99
C PRO A 212 -2.53 -2.83 33.21
N ALA A 213 -2.61 -2.25 34.41
CA ALA A 213 -2.25 -2.97 35.63
C ALA A 213 -3.24 -4.11 35.89
N GLU A 214 -2.73 -5.32 36.11
CA GLU A 214 -3.51 -6.45 36.62
C GLU A 214 -3.29 -6.59 38.13
N GLY A 215 -4.29 -6.21 38.92
CA GLY A 215 -4.21 -6.27 40.39
C GLY A 215 -3.10 -5.38 40.95
N ASP A 216 -2.28 -5.91 41.85
CA ASP A 216 -1.17 -5.19 42.50
C ASP A 216 0.13 -5.15 41.67
N LYS A 217 0.12 -5.63 40.42
CA LYS A 217 1.32 -5.57 39.58
C LYS A 217 1.60 -4.12 39.16
N PRO A 218 2.87 -3.68 39.22
CA PRO A 218 3.25 -2.37 38.73
C PRO A 218 2.94 -2.26 37.24
N LEU A 219 2.59 -1.04 36.80
CA LEU A 219 2.44 -0.71 35.38
C LEU A 219 3.70 -1.15 34.64
N SER A 220 3.54 -2.05 33.67
CA SER A 220 4.60 -2.47 32.78
C SER A 220 4.38 -1.86 31.41
N SER A 221 5.46 -1.77 30.66
CA SER A 221 5.40 -1.35 29.27
C SER A 221 6.23 -2.25 28.38
N VAL A 222 5.81 -2.32 27.13
CA VAL A 222 6.49 -3.08 26.08
C VAL A 222 6.83 -2.15 24.93
N THR A 223 7.90 -2.46 24.21
CA THR A 223 8.29 -1.71 23.02
C THR A 223 7.23 -1.87 21.93
N GLY A 224 6.73 -0.75 21.40
CA GLY A 224 5.74 -0.76 20.33
C GLY A 224 5.18 0.62 20.05
N PHE A 225 4.07 0.70 19.32
CA PHE A 225 3.46 1.96 18.91
C PHE A 225 2.05 2.05 19.47
N HIS A 226 1.81 2.99 20.38
CA HIS A 226 0.48 3.21 20.94
C HIS A 226 -0.11 4.53 20.43
N VAL A 227 -1.14 4.43 19.60
CA VAL A 227 -1.98 5.57 19.19
C VAL A 227 -3.11 5.70 20.20
N THR A 228 -2.91 6.53 21.22
CA THR A 228 -3.92 6.84 22.24
C THR A 228 -4.93 7.88 21.71
N PRO A 229 -6.09 8.08 22.36
CA PRO A 229 -7.12 9.01 21.88
C PRO A 229 -6.62 10.43 21.61
N GLU A 230 -5.64 10.92 22.38
CA GLU A 230 -5.04 12.25 22.20
C GLU A 230 -4.24 12.36 20.89
N ARG A 231 -3.94 11.24 20.23
CA ARG A 231 -3.17 11.15 18.99
C ARG A 231 -4.03 10.83 17.77
N TYR A 232 -5.33 10.60 17.93
CA TYR A 232 -6.19 10.14 16.83
C TYR A 232 -6.24 11.12 15.65
N GLU A 233 -6.45 12.41 15.91
CA GLU A 233 -6.50 13.42 14.85
C GLU A 233 -5.18 13.48 14.06
N TRP A 234 -4.05 13.51 14.78
CA TRP A 234 -2.73 13.51 14.17
C TRP A 234 -2.47 12.24 13.36
N PHE A 235 -2.79 11.06 13.91
CA PHE A 235 -2.53 9.80 13.22
C PHE A 235 -3.43 9.62 11.99
N GLY A 236 -4.70 10.03 12.06
CA GLY A 236 -5.61 10.06 10.91
C GLY A 236 -5.11 10.98 9.81
N ARG A 237 -4.58 12.16 10.18
CA ARG A 237 -3.90 13.06 9.24
C ARG A 237 -2.68 12.40 8.60
N MET A 238 -1.87 11.66 9.37
CA MET A 238 -0.69 10.96 8.85
C MET A 238 -1.04 9.83 7.90
N LEU A 239 -2.11 9.08 8.17
CA LEU A 239 -2.61 8.06 7.24
C LEU A 239 -3.04 8.70 5.92
N ALA A 240 -3.91 9.69 5.96
CA ALA A 240 -4.44 10.34 4.75
C ALA A 240 -3.34 11.00 3.91
N ARG A 241 -2.40 11.71 4.56
CA ARG A 241 -1.27 12.34 3.85
C ARG A 241 -0.30 11.31 3.30
N THR A 242 -0.01 10.23 4.03
CA THR A 242 0.86 9.15 3.51
C THR A 242 0.18 8.41 2.35
N ALA A 243 -1.14 8.23 2.38
CA ALA A 243 -1.89 7.69 1.25
C ALA A 243 -1.79 8.59 0.01
N ALA A 244 -2.00 9.91 0.18
CA ALA A 244 -1.82 10.90 -0.89
C ALA A 244 -0.40 10.87 -1.47
N ALA A 245 0.62 10.81 -0.61
CA ALA A 245 2.01 10.65 -1.03
C ALA A 245 2.23 9.38 -1.86
N GLY A 246 1.58 8.27 -1.50
CA GLY A 246 1.69 7.02 -2.23
C GLY A 246 1.10 7.09 -3.64
N VAL A 247 -0.03 7.77 -3.78
CA VAL A 247 -0.69 8.00 -5.08
C VAL A 247 0.18 8.89 -5.98
N THR A 248 0.65 10.03 -5.46
CA THR A 248 1.50 10.94 -6.26
C THR A 248 2.84 10.30 -6.61
N ALA A 249 3.43 9.53 -5.70
CA ALA A 249 4.68 8.80 -5.97
C ALA A 249 4.49 7.76 -7.08
N PHE A 250 3.41 6.97 -6.99
CA PHE A 250 3.07 5.96 -7.99
C PHE A 250 2.81 6.54 -9.38
N ALA A 251 2.25 7.76 -9.45
CA ALA A 251 2.09 8.51 -10.69
C ALA A 251 3.37 9.23 -11.16
N GLY A 252 4.47 9.13 -10.41
CA GLY A 252 5.74 9.77 -10.75
C GLY A 252 5.82 11.27 -10.42
N ASP A 253 4.84 11.83 -9.70
CA ASP A 253 4.85 13.22 -9.26
C ASP A 253 5.63 13.38 -7.94
N GLY A 254 6.95 13.45 -8.08
CA GLY A 254 7.85 13.67 -6.94
C GLY A 254 7.58 15.00 -6.23
N GLU A 255 7.28 16.07 -6.96
CA GLU A 255 7.04 17.40 -6.38
C GLU A 255 5.81 17.37 -5.47
N ALA A 256 4.67 16.88 -5.97
CA ALA A 256 3.48 16.73 -5.16
C ALA A 256 3.71 15.76 -3.99
N THR A 257 4.47 14.68 -4.19
CA THR A 257 4.80 13.74 -3.10
C THR A 257 5.51 14.42 -1.94
N THR A 258 6.45 15.34 -2.20
CA THR A 258 7.22 16.00 -1.13
C THR A 258 6.35 16.77 -0.14
N GLN A 259 5.20 17.31 -0.57
CA GLN A 259 4.37 18.15 0.28
C GLN A 259 3.69 17.36 1.40
N TYR A 260 3.53 16.05 1.20
CA TYR A 260 2.81 15.15 2.10
C TYR A 260 3.68 14.47 3.15
N LEU A 261 4.99 14.43 2.93
CA LEU A 261 5.95 13.73 3.79
C LEU A 261 6.73 14.68 4.68
N THR A 262 7.02 14.25 5.92
CA THR A 262 8.02 14.91 6.76
C THR A 262 9.46 14.52 6.35
N LYS A 263 10.45 15.22 6.91
CA LYS A 263 11.86 14.90 6.72
C LYS A 263 12.17 13.45 7.14
N ARG A 264 11.67 13.00 8.29
CA ARG A 264 11.84 11.60 8.74
C ARG A 264 11.12 10.59 7.88
N GLN A 265 9.97 10.94 7.32
CA GLN A 265 9.26 10.07 6.38
C GLN A 265 10.03 9.93 5.05
N GLY A 266 10.98 10.82 4.79
CA GLY A 266 11.88 10.72 3.65
C GLY A 266 11.58 11.75 2.58
N GLN A 267 10.94 12.87 2.90
CA GLN A 267 10.64 13.97 1.97
C GLN A 267 11.78 14.31 1.00
N LYS A 268 13.02 14.35 1.50
CA LYS A 268 14.23 14.65 0.70
C LYS A 268 14.48 13.69 -0.46
N HIS A 269 13.86 12.52 -0.44
CA HIS A 269 13.97 11.52 -1.50
C HIS A 269 13.17 11.88 -2.75
N PHE A 270 12.21 12.79 -2.60
CA PHE A 270 11.36 13.28 -3.68
C PHE A 270 11.73 14.72 -4.08
N THR A 271 12.71 15.34 -3.40
CA THR A 271 13.26 16.65 -3.77
C THR A 271 14.45 16.48 -4.73
N GLY A 272 14.38 17.06 -5.93
CA GLY A 272 15.58 17.40 -6.71
C GLY A 272 16.21 16.31 -7.61
N PHE A 273 15.50 15.24 -7.98
CA PHE A 273 15.98 14.24 -8.95
C PHE A 273 15.00 14.03 -10.12
N ALA A 274 14.75 15.09 -10.90
CA ALA A 274 14.20 14.97 -12.24
C ALA A 274 15.38 14.87 -13.24
N HIS A 275 15.98 13.69 -13.37
CA HIS A 275 16.86 13.39 -14.51
C HIS A 275 16.10 12.48 -15.45
N ALA A 276 15.81 12.98 -16.67
CA ALA A 276 14.99 12.36 -17.71
C ALA A 276 15.42 10.95 -18.19
N ALA A 277 16.49 10.38 -17.62
CA ALA A 277 16.97 9.03 -17.92
C ALA A 277 16.96 8.07 -16.72
N ALA A 278 16.66 8.55 -15.50
CA ALA A 278 16.74 7.75 -14.27
C ALA A 278 15.70 8.13 -13.19
N GLY A 279 14.99 9.25 -13.33
CA GLY A 279 13.91 9.66 -12.44
C GLY A 279 12.57 9.55 -13.15
N SER A 280 11.55 9.05 -12.45
CA SER A 280 10.14 9.24 -12.82
C SER A 280 9.90 10.74 -12.91
N VAL A 281 9.58 11.20 -14.09
CA VAL A 281 8.93 12.49 -14.29
C VAL A 281 7.51 12.14 -14.70
N GLN A 282 6.51 12.81 -14.13
CA GLN A 282 5.15 12.75 -14.67
C GLN A 282 5.17 13.44 -16.04
N ASP A 283 5.26 12.66 -17.11
CA ASP A 283 5.40 13.13 -18.49
C ASP A 283 4.53 12.37 -19.50
N ALA A 284 3.70 11.43 -19.03
CA ALA A 284 2.82 10.63 -19.87
C ALA A 284 1.35 10.85 -19.51
N ASP A 285 0.54 11.10 -20.54
CA ASP A 285 -0.92 11.20 -20.45
C ASP A 285 -1.55 10.14 -21.36
N HIS A 286 -2.44 9.32 -20.79
CA HIS A 286 -3.19 8.31 -21.54
C HIS A 286 -4.67 8.36 -21.18
N THR A 287 -5.52 8.12 -22.16
CA THR A 287 -6.92 7.76 -21.91
C THR A 287 -7.01 6.24 -21.89
N LEU A 288 -7.44 5.68 -20.76
CA LEU A 288 -7.61 4.23 -20.56
C LEU A 288 -9.02 4.00 -20.02
N LEU A 289 -9.76 3.08 -20.61
CA LEU A 289 -11.14 2.76 -20.27
C LEU A 289 -12.02 4.02 -20.24
N ASP A 290 -11.81 4.90 -21.23
CA ASP A 290 -12.47 6.21 -21.38
C ASP A 290 -12.20 7.23 -20.25
N ILE A 291 -11.18 6.99 -19.42
CA ILE A 291 -10.78 7.88 -18.31
C ILE A 291 -9.39 8.47 -18.59
N PRO A 292 -9.20 9.80 -18.42
CA PRO A 292 -7.90 10.43 -18.55
C PRO A 292 -7.03 10.16 -17.32
N PHE A 293 -5.81 9.68 -17.55
CA PHE A 293 -4.80 9.42 -16.54
C PHE A 293 -3.52 10.16 -16.87
N ALA A 294 -2.92 10.75 -15.85
CA ALA A 294 -1.59 11.35 -15.90
C ALA A 294 -0.64 10.51 -15.05
N GLY A 295 0.58 10.33 -15.55
CA GLY A 295 1.56 9.49 -14.88
C GLY A 295 2.88 9.40 -15.62
N THR A 296 3.43 8.21 -15.62
CA THR A 296 4.75 7.90 -16.17
C THR A 296 4.68 6.57 -16.89
N ASP A 297 5.35 6.47 -18.04
CA ASP A 297 5.49 5.23 -18.79
C ASP A 297 6.96 4.81 -18.89
N HIS A 298 7.19 3.51 -19.03
CA HIS A 298 8.52 2.96 -19.24
C HIS A 298 8.46 1.74 -20.16
N VAL A 299 9.39 1.68 -21.12
CA VAL A 299 9.58 0.52 -22.00
C VAL A 299 10.75 -0.32 -21.53
N PHE A 300 10.47 -1.56 -21.17
CA PHE A 300 11.44 -2.58 -20.76
C PHE A 300 11.64 -3.62 -21.86
N ARG A 301 12.78 -4.30 -21.84
CA ARG A 301 12.99 -5.52 -22.62
C ARG A 301 12.99 -6.72 -21.68
N LEU A 302 11.92 -7.51 -21.72
CA LEU A 302 11.77 -8.75 -20.95
C LEU A 302 11.96 -9.94 -21.89
N ASN A 303 13.06 -10.67 -21.72
CA ASN A 303 13.45 -11.80 -22.59
C ASN A 303 13.40 -11.44 -24.09
N GLY A 304 13.93 -10.27 -24.45
CA GLY A 304 13.97 -9.77 -25.83
C GLY A 304 12.68 -9.10 -26.32
N THR A 305 11.55 -9.30 -25.63
CA THR A 305 10.26 -8.67 -25.96
C THR A 305 10.17 -7.28 -25.34
N ARG A 306 9.77 -6.28 -26.12
CA ARG A 306 9.52 -4.93 -25.59
C ARG A 306 8.17 -4.91 -24.89
N VAL A 307 8.18 -4.47 -23.64
CA VAL A 307 6.99 -4.36 -22.79
C VAL A 307 6.94 -2.94 -22.27
N GLU A 308 5.82 -2.27 -22.48
CA GLU A 308 5.56 -0.95 -21.93
C GLU A 308 4.65 -1.09 -20.72
N ALA A 309 4.99 -0.38 -19.65
CA ALA A 309 4.11 -0.19 -18.51
C ALA A 309 3.89 1.28 -18.28
N PHE A 310 2.65 1.63 -17.96
CA PHE A 310 2.23 2.94 -17.51
C PHE A 310 1.67 2.83 -16.09
N SER A 311 2.14 3.68 -15.19
CA SER A 311 1.53 3.91 -13.88
C SER A 311 1.11 5.36 -13.74
N GLY A 312 -0.10 5.59 -13.27
CA GLY A 312 -0.67 6.93 -13.16
C GLY A 312 -1.83 7.01 -12.20
N ALA A 313 -2.45 8.18 -12.17
CA ALA A 313 -3.70 8.45 -11.47
C ALA A 313 -4.63 9.31 -12.34
N ASP A 314 -5.93 9.23 -12.09
CA ASP A 314 -6.93 10.05 -12.76
C ASP A 314 -6.49 11.52 -12.70
N THR A 315 -6.45 12.18 -13.86
CA THR A 315 -5.85 13.51 -13.98
C THR A 315 -6.49 14.52 -13.04
N ALA A 316 -7.83 14.50 -12.90
CA ALA A 316 -8.53 15.44 -12.04
C ALA A 316 -8.27 15.17 -10.55
N LEU A 317 -8.12 13.90 -10.17
CA LEU A 317 -7.76 13.52 -8.81
C LEU A 317 -6.30 13.85 -8.48
N LEU A 318 -5.39 13.63 -9.44
CA LEU A 318 -3.99 13.99 -9.28
C LEU A 318 -3.82 15.51 -9.15
N ASP A 319 -4.57 16.31 -9.90
CA ASP A 319 -4.58 17.78 -9.78
C ASP A 319 -5.02 18.27 -8.40
N LEU A 320 -5.96 17.58 -7.75
CA LEU A 320 -6.34 17.89 -6.36
C LEU A 320 -5.16 17.64 -5.41
N LEU A 321 -4.46 16.52 -5.60
CA LEU A 321 -3.28 16.17 -4.81
C LEU A 321 -2.08 17.07 -5.11
N ALA A 322 -1.87 17.51 -6.34
CA ALA A 322 -0.83 18.48 -6.67
C ALA A 322 -1.04 19.80 -5.90
N ARG A 323 -2.30 20.23 -5.74
CA ARG A 323 -2.71 21.43 -5.00
C ARG A 323 -2.80 21.26 -3.48
N GLY A 324 -2.49 20.08 -2.94
CA GLY A 324 -2.56 19.83 -1.50
C GLY A 324 -3.97 19.56 -0.94
N GLN A 325 -4.97 19.33 -1.80
CA GLN A 325 -6.40 19.23 -1.45
C GLN A 325 -6.79 17.77 -1.14
N VAL A 326 -6.23 17.21 -0.08
CA VAL A 326 -6.43 15.81 0.33
C VAL A 326 -7.89 15.53 0.69
N GLU A 327 -8.57 16.46 1.36
CA GLU A 327 -9.98 16.25 1.72
C GLU A 327 -10.89 16.17 0.49
N GLN A 328 -10.68 17.07 -0.47
CA GLN A 328 -11.45 17.08 -1.71
C GLN A 328 -11.17 15.83 -2.53
N TYR A 329 -9.92 15.39 -2.61
CA TYR A 329 -9.53 14.12 -3.23
C TYR A 329 -10.29 12.94 -2.60
N ARG A 330 -10.29 12.82 -1.26
CA ARG A 330 -11.00 11.73 -0.57
C ARG A 330 -12.51 11.76 -0.84
N ARG A 331 -13.14 12.94 -0.79
CA ARG A 331 -14.56 13.09 -1.11
C ARG A 331 -14.87 12.66 -2.54
N LYS A 332 -14.03 13.04 -3.51
CA LYS A 332 -14.20 12.63 -4.92
C LYS A 332 -14.03 11.14 -5.14
N ILE A 333 -13.03 10.53 -4.52
CA ILE A 333 -12.88 9.06 -4.51
C ILE A 333 -14.14 8.39 -3.96
N TYR A 334 -14.70 8.91 -2.86
CA TYR A 334 -15.93 8.35 -2.30
C TYR A 334 -17.13 8.48 -3.23
N GLU A 335 -17.31 9.65 -3.84
CA GLU A 335 -18.39 9.91 -4.80
C GLU A 335 -18.30 8.98 -6.01
N CYS A 336 -17.08 8.72 -6.52
CA CYS A 336 -16.83 7.87 -7.69
C CYS A 336 -16.64 6.38 -7.36
N ARG A 337 -16.76 5.96 -6.09
CA ARG A 337 -16.37 4.61 -5.65
C ARG A 337 -17.07 3.47 -6.41
N SER A 338 -18.28 3.72 -6.91
CA SER A 338 -19.09 2.74 -7.65
C SER A 338 -19.02 2.93 -9.18
N SER A 339 -18.29 3.91 -9.68
CA SER A 339 -18.19 4.22 -11.12
C SER A 339 -16.87 3.79 -11.75
N TRP A 340 -15.92 3.28 -10.96
CA TRP A 340 -14.65 2.79 -11.50
C TRP A 340 -14.86 1.55 -12.38
N PRO A 341 -14.19 1.46 -13.55
CA PRO A 341 -14.34 0.32 -14.45
C PRO A 341 -13.96 -1.00 -13.77
N SER A 342 -14.75 -2.04 -14.03
CA SER A 342 -14.40 -3.42 -13.69
C SER A 342 -13.59 -4.12 -14.77
N ASP A 343 -13.55 -3.54 -15.98
CA ASP A 343 -12.86 -4.10 -17.12
C ASP A 343 -11.35 -4.09 -16.89
N SER A 344 -10.70 -5.20 -17.24
CA SER A 344 -9.27 -5.39 -17.04
C SER A 344 -8.45 -5.30 -18.32
N TRP A 345 -9.06 -4.84 -19.42
CA TRP A 345 -8.45 -4.76 -20.75
C TRP A 345 -8.95 -3.53 -21.49
N ASP A 346 -8.02 -2.76 -22.05
CA ASP A 346 -8.35 -1.62 -22.91
C ASP A 346 -7.95 -1.93 -24.36
N HIS A 347 -8.90 -1.76 -25.29
CA HIS A 347 -8.69 -2.06 -26.71
C HIS A 347 -7.80 -1.04 -27.42
N SER A 348 -7.81 0.22 -27.01
CA SER A 348 -6.98 1.29 -27.58
C SER A 348 -5.51 1.15 -27.13
N TRP A 349 -5.31 0.78 -25.86
CA TRP A 349 -4.02 0.44 -25.28
C TRP A 349 -3.49 -0.90 -25.81
N ASN A 350 -4.41 -1.81 -26.17
CA ASN A 350 -4.15 -3.19 -26.58
C ASN A 350 -3.40 -3.99 -25.51
N GLY A 351 -3.90 -3.92 -24.27
CA GLY A 351 -3.28 -4.60 -23.14
C GLY A 351 -4.11 -4.59 -21.88
N PRO A 352 -3.69 -5.34 -20.85
CA PRO A 352 -4.32 -5.31 -19.54
C PRO A 352 -4.20 -3.94 -18.88
N VAL A 353 -5.29 -3.51 -18.27
CA VAL A 353 -5.41 -2.29 -17.46
C VAL A 353 -6.00 -2.66 -16.11
N SER A 354 -5.52 -2.04 -15.05
CA SER A 354 -6.06 -2.19 -13.70
C SER A 354 -6.26 -0.81 -13.10
N VAL A 355 -7.51 -0.42 -12.90
CA VAL A 355 -7.88 0.79 -12.17
C VAL A 355 -8.23 0.41 -10.73
N HIS A 356 -7.66 1.10 -9.76
CA HIS A 356 -7.96 0.89 -8.34
C HIS A 356 -8.97 1.93 -7.84
N PRO A 357 -9.71 1.64 -6.74
CA PRO A 357 -10.73 2.55 -6.21
C PRO A 357 -10.21 3.92 -5.73
N ASP A 358 -8.90 4.06 -5.55
CA ASP A 358 -8.21 5.32 -5.22
C ASP A 358 -7.82 6.13 -6.47
N GLY A 359 -8.33 5.75 -7.65
CA GLY A 359 -8.11 6.47 -8.90
C GLY A 359 -6.72 6.22 -9.53
N THR A 360 -5.91 5.32 -8.96
CA THR A 360 -4.66 4.90 -9.60
C THR A 360 -4.92 3.91 -10.73
N VAL A 361 -4.01 3.88 -11.71
CA VAL A 361 -4.05 2.94 -12.84
C VAL A 361 -2.68 2.31 -13.09
N LEU A 362 -2.70 1.03 -13.42
CA LEU A 362 -1.56 0.32 -14.01
C LEU A 362 -1.99 -0.28 -15.34
N ALA A 363 -1.28 0.05 -16.41
CA ALA A 363 -1.49 -0.53 -17.73
C ALA A 363 -0.19 -1.17 -18.25
N ILE A 364 -0.29 -2.31 -18.91
CA ILE A 364 0.88 -3.02 -19.47
C ILE A 364 0.53 -3.44 -20.89
N ARG A 365 1.44 -3.29 -21.86
CA ARG A 365 1.27 -3.81 -23.22
C ARG A 365 2.56 -4.36 -23.81
N LEU A 366 2.41 -5.22 -24.81
CA LEU A 366 3.53 -5.65 -25.65
C LEU A 366 3.71 -4.65 -26.79
N LEU A 367 4.96 -4.29 -27.07
CA LEU A 367 5.34 -3.49 -28.22
C LEU A 367 5.91 -4.40 -29.29
N SER A 368 5.29 -4.37 -30.48
CA SER A 368 5.74 -5.09 -31.68
C SER A 368 6.95 -4.46 -32.34
#